data_AF-A0A964JQ05-F1
#
_entry.id   AF-A0A964JQ05-F1
#
_cell.length_a   1.000
_cell.length_b   1.000
_cell.length_c   1.000
_cell.angle_alpha   90.00
_cell.angle_beta   90.00
_cell.angle_gamma   90.00
#
_symmetry.space_group_name_H-M   'P 1'
#
loop_
_entity.id
_entity.type
_entity.pdbx_description
1 polymer ?
#
loop_
_entity_poly.entity_id
_entity_poly.type
_entity_poly.pdbx_seq_one_letter_code
_entity_poly.pdbx_strand_id
1 'polypeptide(L)'
;MPPSTSLALCLLLLTPTLSMAAKPARPPGNPTVVPTRATVVPTKPTVVVTLVVDQLAGWVAAERFEALPATGGLARLRREGIWIRELEYAHANTETAPGHASLYTGFAPNASGIFANEL
;
A
#
# COMPACT_ATOMS: atom_id res chain seq x y z
N MET A 1 -54.38 43.87 -3.94
CA MET A 1 -54.70 43.92 -5.38
C MET A 1 -53.38 43.85 -6.16
N PRO A 2 -53.27 42.94 -7.15
CA PRO A 2 -52.12 42.74 -8.05
C PRO A 2 -52.13 43.85 -9.16
N PRO A 3 -51.36 43.87 -10.27
CA PRO A 3 -50.73 42.75 -10.98
C PRO A 3 -49.39 43.03 -11.74
N SER A 4 -48.67 41.98 -12.20
CA SER A 4 -48.41 41.59 -13.61
C SER A 4 -47.52 42.56 -14.42
N THR A 5 -46.62 42.18 -15.32
CA THR A 5 -46.74 41.21 -16.42
C THR A 5 -45.36 40.94 -17.02
N SER A 6 -45.19 39.70 -17.46
CA SER A 6 -44.18 39.16 -18.38
C SER A 6 -44.04 39.96 -19.69
N LEU A 7 -42.85 40.05 -20.27
CA LEU A 7 -42.69 40.10 -21.73
C LEU A 7 -41.27 39.70 -22.16
N ALA A 8 -41.21 38.53 -22.80
CA ALA A 8 -40.07 38.04 -23.56
C ALA A 8 -39.81 38.95 -24.77
N LEU A 9 -38.53 39.18 -25.09
CA LEU A 9 -38.13 39.76 -26.36
C LEU A 9 -37.03 38.88 -26.98
N CYS A 10 -37.44 38.07 -27.96
CA CYS A 10 -36.57 37.49 -28.96
C CYS A 10 -35.84 38.60 -29.72
N LEU A 11 -34.51 38.51 -29.86
CA LEU A 11 -33.81 39.13 -30.98
C LEU A 11 -32.82 38.14 -31.58
N LEU A 12 -33.05 37.85 -32.85
CA LEU A 12 -32.34 36.92 -33.72
C LEU A 12 -31.24 37.67 -34.48
N LEU A 13 -30.21 36.92 -34.89
CA LEU A 13 -29.27 37.13 -36.01
C LEU A 13 -27.91 37.81 -35.72
N LEU A 14 -26.84 37.02 -35.80
CA LEU A 14 -25.89 37.12 -36.91
C LEU A 14 -25.00 35.86 -37.01
N THR A 15 -25.07 35.17 -38.14
CA THR A 15 -24.21 34.03 -38.51
C THR A 15 -22.85 34.50 -39.04
N PRO A 16 -21.77 33.71 -38.84
CA PRO A 16 -20.73 33.57 -39.84
C PRO A 16 -20.62 32.13 -40.35
N THR A 17 -20.39 32.04 -41.65
CA THR A 17 -20.33 30.86 -42.51
C THR A 17 -19.25 29.86 -42.10
N LEU A 18 -19.65 28.60 -41.88
CA LEU A 18 -18.76 27.48 -41.60
C LEU A 18 -18.27 26.86 -42.92
N SER A 19 -16.97 27.01 -43.22
CA SER A 19 -16.32 26.28 -44.32
C SER A 19 -16.14 24.82 -43.90
N MET A 20 -16.91 23.92 -44.51
CA MET A 20 -16.78 22.47 -44.33
C MET A 20 -15.68 21.93 -45.25
N ALA A 21 -14.46 21.84 -44.76
CA ALA A 21 -13.48 20.91 -45.34
C ALA A 21 -13.82 19.49 -44.89
N ALA A 22 -14.33 18.66 -45.79
CA ALA A 22 -14.64 17.27 -45.51
C ALA A 22 -13.35 16.49 -45.20
N LYS A 23 -13.24 15.96 -43.97
CA LYS A 23 -12.16 15.08 -43.53
C LYS A 23 -12.37 13.69 -44.15
N PRO A 24 -11.37 13.07 -44.82
CA PRO A 24 -11.55 11.76 -45.42
C PRO A 24 -11.85 10.70 -44.35
N ALA A 25 -12.84 9.85 -44.62
CA ALA A 25 -13.28 8.81 -43.70
C ALA A 25 -12.18 7.76 -43.50
N ARG A 26 -11.85 7.48 -42.23
CA ARG A 26 -10.95 6.40 -41.85
C ARG A 26 -11.65 5.06 -42.11
N PRO A 27 -11.01 4.07 -42.78
CA PRO A 27 -11.61 2.75 -42.95
C PRO A 27 -11.92 2.11 -41.59
N PRO A 28 -12.96 1.27 -41.49
CA PRO A 28 -13.31 0.61 -40.25
C PRO A 28 -12.13 -0.24 -39.79
N GLY A 29 -11.55 0.12 -38.65
CA GLY A 29 -10.52 -0.69 -38.00
C GLY A 29 -11.15 -1.94 -37.43
N ASN A 30 -10.53 -3.11 -37.65
CA ASN A 30 -10.92 -4.35 -36.99
C ASN A 30 -11.01 -4.12 -35.47
N PRO A 31 -12.03 -4.68 -34.78
CA PRO A 31 -12.14 -4.56 -33.33
C PRO A 31 -10.88 -5.13 -32.70
N THR A 32 -10.08 -4.24 -32.11
CA THR A 32 -8.93 -4.63 -31.30
C THR A 32 -9.50 -5.28 -30.05
N VAL A 33 -9.40 -6.61 -29.95
CA VAL A 33 -9.70 -7.35 -28.73
C VAL A 33 -8.64 -6.92 -27.71
N VAL A 34 -9.02 -5.98 -26.83
CA VAL A 34 -8.20 -5.65 -25.66
C VAL A 34 -8.27 -6.85 -24.73
N PRO A 35 -7.17 -7.58 -24.48
CA PRO A 35 -7.22 -8.71 -23.58
C PRO A 35 -7.63 -8.21 -22.19
N THR A 36 -8.78 -8.66 -21.71
CA THR A 36 -9.20 -8.44 -20.32
C THR A 36 -8.18 -9.13 -19.43
N ARG A 37 -7.30 -8.34 -18.79
CA ARG A 37 -6.36 -8.84 -17.80
C ARG A 37 -7.17 -9.38 -16.63
N ALA A 38 -7.14 -10.70 -16.44
CA ALA A 38 -7.70 -11.33 -15.27
C ALA A 38 -7.05 -10.73 -14.02
N THR A 39 -7.85 -10.11 -13.16
CA THR A 39 -7.45 -9.75 -11.80
C THR A 39 -7.29 -11.04 -11.00
N VAL A 40 -6.04 -11.47 -10.82
CA VAL A 40 -5.70 -12.49 -9.82
C VAL A 40 -6.03 -11.89 -8.46
N VAL A 41 -7.11 -12.35 -7.84
CA VAL A 41 -7.39 -12.03 -6.44
C VAL A 41 -6.31 -12.75 -5.63
N PRO A 42 -5.42 -12.04 -4.93
CA PRO A 42 -4.41 -12.69 -4.11
C PRO A 42 -5.13 -13.55 -3.07
N THR A 43 -4.81 -14.84 -3.03
CA THR A 43 -5.35 -15.75 -2.03
C THR A 43 -4.93 -15.25 -0.66
N LYS A 44 -5.90 -14.87 0.17
CA LYS A 44 -5.63 -14.41 1.53
C LYS A 44 -4.98 -15.56 2.31
N PRO A 45 -3.87 -15.33 3.03
CA PRO A 45 -3.28 -16.35 3.89
C PRO A 45 -4.31 -16.82 4.92
N THR A 46 -4.47 -18.14 5.06
CA THR A 46 -5.34 -18.75 6.09
C THR A 46 -4.68 -18.76 7.46
N VAL A 47 -3.35 -18.64 7.50
CA VAL A 47 -2.54 -18.67 8.72
C VAL A 47 -1.44 -17.61 8.61
N VAL A 48 -1.23 -16.90 9.71
CA VAL A 48 -0.09 -16.00 9.89
C VAL A 48 0.75 -16.54 11.05
N VAL A 49 2.05 -16.72 10.82
CA VAL A 49 3.00 -17.16 11.83
C VAL A 49 3.96 -16.02 12.12
N THR A 50 4.02 -15.59 13.37
CA THR A 50 5.02 -14.63 13.86
C THR A 50 6.10 -15.38 14.62
N LEU A 51 7.36 -15.21 14.24
CA LEU A 51 8.52 -15.80 14.91
C LEU A 51 9.39 -14.67 15.46
N VAL A 52 9.55 -14.63 16.78
CA VAL A 52 10.45 -13.71 17.48
C VAL A 52 11.59 -14.53 18.06
N VAL A 53 12.82 -14.18 17.71
CA VAL A 53 14.03 -14.77 18.30
C VAL A 53 14.56 -13.78 19.33
N ASP A 54 14.45 -14.14 20.61
CA ASP A 54 14.92 -13.26 21.68
C ASP A 54 16.43 -13.02 21.58
N GLN A 55 16.87 -11.81 21.90
CA GLN A 55 18.26 -11.36 21.83
C GLN A 55 18.94 -11.43 20.45
N LEU A 56 18.20 -11.58 19.34
CA LEU A 56 18.78 -11.54 18.00
C LEU A 56 18.87 -10.10 17.45
N ALA A 57 19.88 -9.36 17.88
CA ALA A 57 20.13 -8.00 17.38
C ALA A 57 20.58 -8.00 15.90
N GLY A 58 20.32 -6.88 15.20
CA GLY A 58 20.63 -6.74 13.77
C GLY A 58 22.11 -6.95 13.41
N TRP A 59 23.03 -6.52 14.28
CA TRP A 59 24.46 -6.75 14.10
C TRP A 59 24.85 -8.23 14.25
N VAL A 60 24.23 -8.97 15.19
CA VAL A 60 24.43 -10.42 15.34
C VAL A 60 23.96 -11.13 14.08
N ALA A 61 22.78 -10.76 13.57
CA ALA A 61 22.26 -11.32 12.33
C ALA A 61 23.19 -11.03 11.14
N ALA A 62 23.69 -9.80 11.00
CA ALA A 62 24.62 -9.42 9.95
C ALA A 62 25.92 -10.24 9.98
N GLU A 63 26.49 -10.47 11.16
CA GLU A 63 27.74 -11.23 11.32
C GLU A 63 27.57 -12.75 11.18
N ARG A 64 26.42 -13.30 11.58
CA ARG A 64 26.26 -14.76 11.74
C ARG A 64 25.44 -15.42 10.64
N PHE A 65 24.67 -14.66 9.85
CA PHE A 65 23.79 -15.25 8.84
C PHE A 65 24.53 -15.95 7.70
N GLU A 66 25.75 -15.54 7.37
CA GLU A 66 26.56 -16.21 6.35
C GLU A 66 27.05 -17.59 6.80
N ALA A 67 27.13 -17.83 8.11
CA ALA A 67 27.47 -19.14 8.67
C ALA A 67 26.28 -20.13 8.66
N LEU A 68 25.06 -19.67 8.35
CA LEU A 68 23.88 -20.51 8.30
C LEU A 68 23.76 -21.22 6.94
N PRO A 69 23.20 -22.45 6.89
CA PRO A 69 22.98 -23.15 5.63
C PRO A 69 22.14 -22.33 4.64
N ALA A 70 22.61 -22.20 3.40
CA ALA A 70 21.92 -21.45 2.34
C ALA A 70 20.52 -22.03 2.00
N THR A 71 20.30 -23.31 2.31
CA THR A 71 19.02 -24.01 2.15
C THR A 71 18.13 -23.95 3.40
N GLY A 72 18.59 -23.31 4.48
CA GLY A 72 17.86 -23.19 5.73
C GLY A 72 16.69 -22.20 5.71
N GLY A 73 15.83 -22.28 6.73
CA GLY A 73 14.61 -21.46 6.83
C GLY A 73 14.89 -19.95 6.90
N LEU A 74 15.84 -19.51 7.73
CA LEU A 74 16.21 -18.08 7.81
C LEU A 74 16.79 -17.56 6.49
N ALA A 75 17.60 -18.36 5.80
CA ALA A 75 18.13 -18.02 4.48
C ALA A 75 17.01 -17.88 3.44
N ARG A 76 15.99 -18.75 3.49
CA ARG A 76 14.78 -18.66 2.67
C ARG A 76 14.02 -17.36 2.94
N LEU A 77 13.77 -17.02 4.21
CA LEU A 77 13.05 -15.78 4.57
C LEU A 77 13.75 -14.53 4.05
N ARG A 78 15.09 -14.49 4.08
CA ARG A 78 15.86 -13.37 3.53
C ARG A 78 15.84 -13.29 2.01
N ARG A 79 15.83 -14.44 1.32
CA ARG A 79 15.85 -14.52 -0.15
C ARG A 79 14.49 -14.26 -0.79
N GLU A 80 13.43 -14.77 -0.17
CA GLU A 80 12.07 -14.78 -0.73
C GLU A 80 11.14 -13.75 -0.07
N GLY A 81 11.53 -13.21 1.09
CA GLY A 81 10.75 -12.23 1.86
C GLY A 81 11.30 -10.81 1.78
N ILE A 82 10.76 -9.95 2.63
CA ILE A 82 11.23 -8.58 2.83
C ILE A 82 12.24 -8.59 3.98
N TRP A 83 13.42 -8.04 3.74
CA TRP A 83 14.50 -7.96 4.72
C TRP A 83 14.79 -6.51 5.09
N ILE A 84 14.53 -6.15 6.34
CA ILE A 84 14.81 -4.82 6.89
C ILE A 84 16.05 -4.93 7.77
N ARG A 85 17.13 -4.27 7.36
CA ARG A 85 18.44 -4.34 8.03
C ARG A 85 18.58 -3.36 9.19
N GLU A 86 17.91 -2.22 9.07
CA GLU A 86 17.95 -1.15 10.04
C GLU A 86 16.55 -0.98 10.61
N LEU A 87 16.41 -1.35 11.88
CA LEU A 87 15.17 -1.28 12.64
C LEU A 87 15.54 -1.05 14.10
N GLU A 88 14.97 -0.01 14.69
CA GLU A 88 15.23 0.39 16.06
C GLU A 88 13.96 0.33 16.90
N TYR A 89 14.13 0.08 18.20
CA TYR A 89 13.05 0.25 19.16
C TYR A 89 12.79 1.75 19.36
N ALA A 90 11.55 2.18 19.17
CA ALA A 90 11.13 3.56 19.43
C ALA A 90 11.00 3.89 20.94
N HIS A 91 11.64 3.11 21.81
CA HIS A 91 11.56 3.22 23.26
C HIS A 91 12.88 2.75 23.90
N ALA A 92 13.16 3.25 25.10
CA ALA A 92 14.43 3.03 25.77
C ALA A 92 14.56 1.66 26.45
N ASN A 93 13.47 1.11 27.02
CA ASN A 93 13.54 -0.18 27.70
C ASN A 93 13.48 -1.35 26.70
N THR A 94 14.63 -1.91 26.34
CA THR A 94 14.75 -3.02 25.40
C THR A 94 14.76 -4.39 26.09
N GLU A 95 13.97 -4.54 27.15
CA GLU A 95 13.65 -5.83 27.78
C GLU A 95 12.64 -6.64 26.96
N THR A 96 12.54 -7.94 27.28
CA THR A 96 11.67 -8.91 26.58
C THR A 96 10.20 -8.50 26.63
N ALA A 97 9.62 -8.24 27.82
CA ALA A 97 8.18 -7.96 27.95
C ALA A 97 7.76 -6.63 27.27
N PRO A 98 8.45 -5.49 27.48
CA PRO A 98 8.16 -4.24 26.77
C PRO A 98 8.31 -4.36 25.25
N GLY A 99 9.34 -5.07 24.78
CA GLY A 99 9.59 -5.29 23.35
C GLY A 99 8.47 -6.11 22.69
N HIS A 100 8.04 -7.21 23.29
CA HIS A 100 6.93 -8.02 22.78
C HIS A 100 5.61 -7.25 22.80
N ALA A 101 5.30 -6.55 23.90
CA ALA A 101 4.10 -5.73 23.97
C ALA A 101 4.07 -4.68 22.85
N SER A 102 5.20 -4.01 22.60
CA SER A 102 5.31 -3.02 21.53
C SER A 102 5.15 -3.63 20.14
N LEU A 103 5.76 -4.79 19.89
CA LEU A 103 5.68 -5.48 18.60
C LEU A 103 4.24 -5.88 18.22
N TYR A 104 3.46 -6.37 19.19
CA TYR A 104 2.11 -6.89 18.91
C TYR A 104 0.99 -5.86 19.05
N THR A 105 1.23 -4.74 19.73
CA THR A 105 0.22 -3.68 19.90
C THR A 105 0.47 -2.45 19.04
N GLY A 106 1.72 -2.22 18.62
CA GLY A 106 2.13 -0.96 17.98
C GLY A 106 2.27 0.21 18.95
N PHE A 107 2.10 0.01 20.25
CA PHE A 107 2.23 1.05 21.28
C PHE A 107 3.59 0.97 22.00
N ALA A 108 4.17 2.14 22.31
CA ALA A 108 5.35 2.20 23.17
C ALA A 108 5.02 1.76 24.62
N PRO A 109 6.02 1.40 25.44
CA PRO A 109 5.82 0.90 26.81
C PRO A 109 4.94 1.80 27.69
N ASN A 110 5.03 3.13 27.52
CA ASN A 110 4.20 4.10 28.26
C ASN A 110 2.71 4.04 27.91
N ALA A 111 2.36 3.60 26.70
CA ALA A 111 0.99 3.47 26.24
C ALA A 111 0.46 2.04 26.39
N SER A 112 1.32 1.01 26.27
CA SER A 112 0.93 -0.39 26.49
C SER A 112 0.80 -0.73 27.97
N GLY A 113 1.47 0.01 28.86
CA GLY A 113 1.49 -0.25 30.30
C GLY A 113 2.45 -1.36 30.73
N ILE A 114 3.19 -1.96 29.78
CA ILE A 114 4.19 -3.00 30.04
C ILE A 114 5.58 -2.35 30.02
N PHE A 115 6.05 -1.95 31.21
CA PHE A 115 7.25 -1.12 31.36
C PHE A 115 8.55 -1.90 31.55
N ALA A 116 8.48 -3.09 32.13
CA ALA A 116 9.61 -3.95 32.46
C ALA A 116 9.15 -5.42 32.57
N ASN A 117 10.11 -6.33 32.65
CA ASN A 117 9.88 -7.75 32.93
C ASN A 117 9.39 -7.97 34.37
N GLU A 118 9.92 -7.18 35.31
CA GLU A 118 9.64 -7.25 36.74
C GLU A 118 9.49 -5.81 37.28
N LEU A 119 8.68 -5.64 38.34
CA LEU A 119 8.37 -4.33 38.97
C LEU A 119 9.05 -4.17 40.33
#